data_AF-A0A2I6QK13-F1
#
_entry.id   AF-A0A2I6QK13-F1
#
_cell.length_a   1.000
_cell.length_b   1.000
_cell.length_c   1.000
_cell.angle_alpha   90.00
_cell.angle_beta   90.00
_cell.angle_gamma   90.00
#
_symmetry.space_group_name_H-M   'P 1'
#
loop_
_entity.id
_entity.type
_entity.pdbx_description
1 polymer ?
#
loop_
_entity_poly.entity_id
_entity_poly.type
_entity_poly.pdbx_seq_one_letter_code
_entity_poly.pdbx_strand_id
1 'polypeptide(L)'
;MYDVATNSLTPDATYENNDWKRVVDDKVFQSGVFNVALNNGSEWDTTGRSIVDTLTVNNGSQVNVSESKLTSDTIDLTNGSSLNIGEDGYVDTDHLTINSYSTVALTESTGWGAD
;
A
#
# COMPACT_ATOMS: atom_id res chain seq x y z
N MET A 1 21.86 28.28 1.39
CA MET A 1 20.92 27.37 0.72
C MET A 1 20.81 26.17 1.64
N TYR A 2 19.66 25.95 2.26
CA TYR A 2 19.47 24.80 3.15
C TYR A 2 19.40 23.55 2.29
N ASP A 3 20.41 22.70 2.42
CA ASP A 3 20.37 21.34 1.91
C ASP A 3 19.31 20.59 2.71
N VAL A 4 18.14 20.38 2.11
CA VAL A 4 17.15 19.43 2.65
C VAL A 4 17.74 18.05 2.40
N ALA A 5 18.59 17.61 3.34
CA ALA A 5 19.03 16.24 3.44
C ALA A 5 17.81 15.35 3.17
N THR A 6 17.97 14.41 2.25
CA THR A 6 16.89 13.52 1.80
C THR A 6 16.18 12.99 3.03
N ASN A 7 14.89 13.29 3.18
CA ASN A 7 14.06 12.72 4.25
C ASN A 7 13.75 11.25 3.90
N SER A 8 14.81 10.48 3.63
CA SER A 8 14.79 9.07 3.27
C SER A 8 15.02 8.28 4.54
N LEU A 9 14.01 7.48 4.91
CA LEU A 9 14.05 6.59 6.08
C LEU A 9 15.06 5.43 5.93
N THR A 10 15.69 5.30 4.76
CA THR A 10 16.64 4.24 4.42
C THR A 10 17.94 4.85 3.88
N PRO A 11 18.83 5.32 4.76
CA PRO A 11 20.10 5.96 4.36
C PRO A 11 21.05 5.04 3.57
N ASP A 12 20.85 3.73 3.64
CA ASP A 12 21.66 2.70 2.98
C ASP A 12 20.98 2.07 1.75
N ALA A 13 19.92 2.67 1.22
CA ALA A 13 19.20 2.11 0.08
C ALA A 13 20.01 2.15 -1.22
N THR A 14 19.82 1.15 -2.08
CA THR A 14 20.39 1.16 -3.44
C THR A 14 19.56 2.07 -4.33
N TYR A 15 20.20 2.94 -5.11
CA TYR A 15 19.51 3.88 -6.00
C TYR A 15 19.78 3.58 -7.49
N GLU A 16 18.82 3.93 -8.35
CA GLU A 16 18.99 3.91 -9.81
C GLU A 16 20.22 4.73 -10.20
N ASN A 17 21.03 4.20 -11.11
CA ASN A 17 22.13 4.96 -11.68
C ASN A 17 21.67 5.82 -12.87
N ASN A 18 20.73 6.72 -12.61
CA ASN A 18 20.26 7.74 -13.55
C ASN A 18 20.01 9.07 -12.80
N ASP A 19 19.56 10.09 -13.52
CA ASP A 19 19.31 11.42 -12.94
C ASP A 19 18.14 11.45 -11.95
N TRP A 20 17.27 10.44 -11.97
CA TRP A 20 16.09 10.37 -11.10
C TRP A 20 16.41 9.78 -9.72
N LYS A 21 17.49 8.97 -9.60
CA LYS A 21 17.97 8.42 -8.31
C LYS A 21 16.86 7.79 -7.46
N ARG A 22 15.95 7.02 -8.08
CA ARG A 22 14.91 6.28 -7.35
C ARG A 22 15.54 5.15 -6.53
N VAL A 23 14.96 4.79 -5.39
CA VAL A 23 15.39 3.59 -4.66
C VAL A 23 15.01 2.35 -5.49
N VAL A 24 15.96 1.44 -5.71
CA VAL A 24 15.81 0.16 -6.44
C VAL A 24 15.99 -1.07 -5.57
N ASP A 25 16.28 -0.88 -4.29
CA ASP A 25 16.31 -1.99 -3.34
C ASP A 25 14.87 -2.39 -3.02
N ASP A 26 14.56 -3.67 -3.19
CA ASP A 26 13.30 -4.35 -2.87
C ASP A 26 12.96 -4.28 -1.37
N LYS A 27 13.88 -3.77 -0.55
CA LYS A 27 13.68 -3.47 0.89
C LYS A 27 13.25 -2.04 1.19
N VAL A 28 12.52 -1.34 0.31
CA VAL A 28 11.89 -0.06 0.70
C VAL A 28 10.84 -0.35 1.79
N PHE A 29 11.27 -0.31 3.05
CA PHE A 29 10.38 -0.37 4.20
C PHE A 29 9.54 0.89 4.22
N GLN A 30 8.30 0.80 3.75
CA GLN A 30 7.26 1.75 4.12
C GLN A 30 6.71 1.28 5.46
N SER A 31 7.12 1.93 6.55
CA SER A 31 6.95 1.44 7.94
C SER A 31 5.76 2.06 8.70
N GLY A 32 5.18 1.26 9.60
CA GLY A 32 3.93 1.49 10.35
C GLY A 32 3.98 2.53 11.47
N VAL A 33 4.31 3.77 11.13
CA VAL A 33 4.07 4.95 12.00
C VAL A 33 3.41 6.09 11.22
N PHE A 34 3.12 5.88 9.94
CA PHE A 34 2.59 6.89 9.05
C PHE A 34 1.22 6.47 8.52
N ASN A 35 0.34 7.45 8.45
CA ASN A 35 -0.92 7.33 7.74
C ASN A 35 -0.68 7.58 6.26
N VAL A 36 -1.26 6.73 5.42
CA VAL A 36 -1.21 6.85 3.97
C VAL A 36 -2.60 7.23 3.48
N ALA A 37 -2.68 8.26 2.64
CA ALA A 37 -3.93 8.72 2.05
C ALA A 37 -3.80 8.78 0.52
N LEU A 38 -4.60 7.98 -0.16
CA LEU A 38 -4.77 8.03 -1.62
C LEU A 38 -6.06 8.77 -1.95
N ASN A 39 -5.98 9.72 -2.88
CA ASN A 39 -7.11 10.55 -3.23
C ASN A 39 -7.13 10.91 -4.72
N ASN A 40 -8.30 11.26 -5.25
CA ASN A 40 -8.51 11.74 -6.61
C ASN A 40 -7.96 10.80 -7.71
N GLY A 41 -8.30 9.52 -7.65
CA GLY A 41 -7.86 8.52 -8.64
C GLY A 41 -6.38 8.14 -8.51
N SER A 42 -5.79 8.28 -7.32
CA SER A 42 -4.44 7.80 -7.06
C SER A 42 -4.38 6.27 -7.12
N GLU A 43 -3.23 5.73 -7.52
CA GLU A 43 -2.99 4.29 -7.57
C GLU A 43 -1.73 3.94 -6.80
N TRP A 44 -1.79 2.87 -6.01
CA TRP A 44 -0.64 2.29 -5.34
C TRP A 44 -0.58 0.79 -5.62
N ASP A 45 0.41 0.39 -6.42
CA ASP A 45 0.83 -1.00 -6.58
C ASP A 45 1.88 -1.33 -5.51
N THR A 46 1.58 -2.25 -4.60
CA THR A 46 2.58 -2.70 -3.62
C THR A 46 3.56 -3.66 -4.28
N THR A 47 4.86 -3.46 -4.07
CA THR A 47 5.93 -4.30 -4.67
C THR A 47 6.65 -5.19 -3.65
N GLY A 48 6.22 -5.17 -2.40
CA GLY A 48 6.86 -5.89 -1.30
C GLY A 48 6.05 -5.79 -0.01
N ARG A 49 6.70 -6.00 1.14
CA ARG A 49 6.04 -5.85 2.44
C ARG A 49 5.92 -4.37 2.82
N SER A 50 4.69 -3.90 2.93
CA SER A 50 4.33 -2.56 3.38
C SER A 50 3.63 -2.65 4.73
N ILE A 51 3.98 -1.77 5.67
CA ILE A 51 3.37 -1.68 6.99
C ILE A 51 2.98 -0.21 7.18
N VAL A 52 1.71 0.07 7.43
CA VAL A 52 1.20 1.43 7.66
C VAL A 52 0.35 1.44 8.93
N ASP A 53 0.08 2.60 9.50
CA ASP A 53 -0.82 2.70 10.66
C ASP A 53 -2.27 2.71 10.16
N THR A 54 -2.67 3.82 9.52
CA THR A 54 -3.95 3.95 8.83
C THR A 54 -3.77 4.13 7.33
N LEU A 55 -4.52 3.38 6.53
CA LEU A 55 -4.64 3.56 5.08
C LEU A 55 -6.03 4.11 4.74
N THR A 56 -6.08 5.33 4.20
CA THR A 56 -7.30 5.91 3.63
C THR A 56 -7.22 5.89 2.11
N VAL A 57 -8.22 5.29 1.46
CA VAL A 57 -8.35 5.28 0.00
C VAL A 57 -9.68 5.94 -0.37
N ASN A 58 -9.63 6.97 -1.21
CA ASN A 58 -10.79 7.83 -1.46
C ASN A 58 -10.89 8.29 -2.92
N ASN A 59 -12.10 8.69 -3.32
CA ASN A 59 -12.41 9.37 -4.59
C ASN A 59 -11.85 8.62 -5.80
N GLY A 60 -12.29 7.38 -5.99
CA GLY A 60 -11.88 6.54 -7.13
C GLY A 60 -10.43 6.07 -7.10
N SER A 61 -9.73 6.23 -5.97
CA SER A 61 -8.36 5.73 -5.82
C SER A 61 -8.32 4.23 -5.58
N GLN A 62 -7.18 3.61 -5.88
CA GLN A 62 -7.01 2.17 -5.78
C GLN A 62 -5.68 1.74 -5.18
N VAL A 63 -5.70 0.61 -4.48
CA VAL A 63 -4.52 -0.10 -4.00
C VAL A 63 -4.55 -1.52 -4.55
N ASN A 64 -3.45 -1.95 -5.17
CA ASN A 64 -3.29 -3.29 -5.72
C ASN A 64 -2.22 -4.04 -4.92
N VAL A 65 -2.59 -5.19 -4.37
CA VAL A 65 -1.75 -6.05 -3.56
C VAL A 65 -1.65 -7.42 -4.23
N SER A 66 -0.59 -7.62 -4.99
CA SER A 66 -0.23 -8.89 -5.65
C SER A 66 1.25 -9.19 -5.42
N GLU A 67 1.60 -10.44 -5.21
CA GLU A 67 2.98 -10.87 -4.87
C GLU A 67 3.64 -10.02 -3.75
N SER A 68 2.81 -9.48 -2.85
CA SER A 68 3.19 -8.47 -1.89
C SER A 68 2.29 -8.49 -0.66
N LYS A 69 2.68 -7.76 0.39
CA LYS A 69 1.97 -7.79 1.67
C LYS A 69 1.70 -6.39 2.17
N LEU A 70 0.47 -6.13 2.61
CA LEU A 70 0.07 -4.87 3.26
C LEU A 70 -0.44 -5.17 4.67
N THR A 71 0.16 -4.56 5.69
CA THR A 71 -0.32 -4.61 7.07
C THR A 71 -0.71 -3.21 7.52
N SER A 72 -1.90 -3.05 8.11
CA SER A 72 -2.41 -1.79 8.65
C SER A 72 -3.21 -2.05 9.92
N ASP A 73 -3.36 -1.07 10.80
CA ASP A 73 -4.36 -1.17 11.88
C ASP A 73 -5.76 -0.88 11.33
N THR A 74 -5.88 0.15 10.47
CA THR A 74 -7.16 0.56 9.88
C THR A 74 -7.04 0.82 8.39
N ILE A 75 -7.94 0.22 7.61
CA ILE A 75 -8.12 0.51 6.18
C ILE A 75 -9.52 1.08 5.95
N ASP A 76 -9.59 2.29 5.40
CA ASP A 76 -10.85 2.97 5.08
C ASP A 76 -10.97 3.20 3.56
N LEU A 77 -11.99 2.59 2.95
CA LEU A 77 -12.30 2.73 1.53
C LEU A 77 -13.58 3.56 1.34
N THR A 78 -13.46 4.69 0.64
CA THR A 78 -14.55 5.64 0.43
C THR A 78 -14.64 6.16 -1.00
N ASN A 79 -15.84 6.64 -1.37
CA ASN A 79 -16.19 7.29 -2.64
C ASN A 79 -15.67 6.57 -3.89
N GLY A 80 -16.09 5.32 -4.07
CA GLY A 80 -15.78 4.50 -5.26
C GLY A 80 -14.33 4.02 -5.34
N SER A 81 -13.64 3.92 -4.21
CA SER A 81 -12.26 3.40 -4.14
C SER A 81 -12.21 1.87 -4.17
N SER A 82 -11.02 1.30 -4.41
CA SER A 82 -10.84 -0.15 -4.41
C SER A 82 -9.56 -0.63 -3.73
N LEU A 83 -9.66 -1.74 -2.99
CA LEU A 83 -8.52 -2.56 -2.58
C LEU A 83 -8.58 -3.88 -3.34
N ASN A 84 -7.59 -4.14 -4.18
CA ASN A 84 -7.53 -5.31 -5.05
C ASN A 84 -6.46 -6.27 -4.53
N ILE A 85 -6.86 -7.46 -4.10
CA ILE A 85 -5.97 -8.50 -3.58
C ILE A 85 -5.85 -9.59 -4.65
N GLY A 86 -4.68 -9.62 -5.30
CA GLY A 86 -4.34 -10.54 -6.39
C GLY A 86 -3.64 -11.82 -5.92
N GLU A 87 -3.10 -12.57 -6.88
CA GLU A 87 -2.26 -13.76 -6.64
C GLU A 87 -1.12 -13.43 -5.67
N ASP A 88 -0.91 -14.31 -4.68
CA ASP A 88 0.07 -14.17 -3.60
C ASP A 88 0.02 -12.83 -2.82
N GLY A 89 -1.07 -12.07 -2.99
CA GLY A 89 -1.36 -10.85 -2.25
C GLY A 89 -1.88 -11.17 -0.86
N TYR A 90 -1.37 -10.46 0.15
CA TYR A 90 -1.83 -10.63 1.54
C TYR A 90 -2.09 -9.28 2.21
N VAL A 91 -3.28 -9.11 2.76
CA VAL A 91 -3.65 -7.92 3.54
C VAL A 91 -4.03 -8.34 4.95
N ASP A 92 -3.41 -7.68 5.93
CA ASP A 92 -3.68 -7.85 7.35
C ASP A 92 -4.16 -6.53 7.94
N THR A 93 -5.32 -6.52 8.58
CA THR A 93 -5.87 -5.32 9.23
C THR A 93 -6.81 -5.65 10.36
N ASP A 94 -6.76 -4.84 11.43
CA ASP A 94 -7.70 -4.97 12.55
C ASP A 94 -9.08 -4.45 12.17
N HIS A 95 -9.12 -3.34 11.42
CA HIS A 95 -10.35 -2.70 10.99
C HIS A 95 -10.34 -2.42 9.49
N LEU A 96 -11.44 -2.79 8.82
CA LEU A 96 -11.68 -2.52 7.41
C LEU A 96 -13.08 -1.91 7.23
N THR A 97 -13.13 -0.68 6.74
CA THR A 97 -14.38 -0.01 6.38
C THR A 97 -14.52 0.05 4.85
N ILE A 98 -15.64 -0.43 4.32
CA ILE A 98 -15.97 -0.32 2.90
C ILE A 98 -17.25 0.50 2.78
N ASN A 99 -17.15 1.70 2.22
CA ASN A 99 -18.29 2.61 2.14
C ASN A 99 -18.36 3.37 0.80
N SER A 100 -19.50 4.01 0.54
CA SER A 100 -19.73 4.88 -0.62
C SER A 100 -19.35 4.24 -1.95
N TYR A 101 -19.90 3.05 -2.21
CA TYR A 101 -19.67 2.25 -3.43
C TYR A 101 -18.22 1.77 -3.65
N SER A 102 -17.38 1.79 -2.62
CA SER A 102 -16.04 1.22 -2.68
C SER A 102 -16.08 -0.32 -2.67
N THR A 103 -15.00 -0.96 -3.11
CA THR A 103 -14.92 -2.41 -3.23
C THR A 103 -13.64 -2.98 -2.64
N VAL A 104 -13.72 -4.24 -2.20
CA VAL A 104 -12.57 -5.11 -2.02
C VAL A 104 -12.73 -6.28 -2.96
N ALA A 105 -11.75 -6.49 -3.83
CA ALA A 105 -11.73 -7.60 -4.78
C ALA A 105 -10.67 -8.61 -4.35
N LEU A 106 -11.03 -9.89 -4.37
CA LEU A 106 -10.11 -11.00 -4.14
C LEU A 106 -10.09 -11.86 -5.40
N THR A 107 -8.99 -11.80 -6.15
CA THR A 107 -8.86 -12.50 -7.44
C THR A 107 -8.49 -13.96 -7.24
N GLU A 108 -7.76 -14.28 -6.17
CA GLU A 108 -7.47 -15.65 -5.75
C GLU A 108 -7.93 -15.86 -4.30
N SER A 109 -8.97 -16.67 -4.12
CA SER A 109 -9.38 -17.13 -2.79
C SER A 109 -8.73 -18.48 -2.53
N THR A 110 -7.95 -18.61 -1.45
CA THR A 110 -7.38 -19.90 -1.03
C THR A 110 -8.44 -20.88 -0.49
N GLY A 111 -9.73 -20.57 -0.65
CA GLY A 111 -10.83 -21.33 -0.07
C GLY A 111 -10.94 -21.09 1.43
N TRP A 112 -12.16 -21.16 1.95
CA TRP A 112 -12.35 -21.37 3.38
C TRP A 112 -12.03 -22.85 3.59
N GLY A 113 -10.97 -23.18 4.33
CA GLY A 113 -10.75 -24.56 4.77
C GLY A 113 -12.02 -25.04 5.44
N ALA A 114 -12.73 -25.95 4.78
CA ALA A 114 -13.85 -26.63 5.39
C ALA A 114 -13.25 -27.66 6.35
N ASP A 115 -13.15 -27.29 7.62
CA ASP A 115 -13.03 -28.26 8.71
C ASP A 115 -14.31 -29.12 8.79
#